data_AF-A0A662TFR6-F1
#
_entry.id   AF-A0A662TFR6-F1
#
_cell.length_a   1.000
_cell.length_b   1.000
_cell.length_c   1.000
_cell.angle_alpha   90.00
_cell.angle_beta   90.00
_cell.angle_gamma   90.00
#
_symmetry.space_group_name_H-M   'P 1'
#
loop_
_entity.id
_entity.type
_entity.pdbx_description
1 polymer ?
#
loop_
_entity_poly.entity_id
_entity_poly.type
_entity_poly.pdbx_seq_one_letter_code
_entity_poly.pdbx_strand_id
1 'polypeptide(L)'
;MEARTIKHRVSVEDIVTLWREGLTDREIAERLAVNPSTINYWRRKLKLPANRKNLISKEELQKLVDKGYSLRRLARELNHDISTIKRYLNLYGIEV
;
A
#
# COMPACT_ATOMS: atom_id res chain seq x y z
N MET A 1 4.29 -43.26 7.43
CA MET A 1 5.03 -42.44 6.43
C MET A 1 4.49 -41.03 6.53
N GLU A 2 5.13 -40.19 7.33
CA GLU A 2 4.70 -38.80 7.52
C GLU A 2 5.13 -38.00 6.30
N ALA A 3 4.16 -37.36 5.64
CA ALA A 3 4.38 -36.49 4.50
C ALA A 3 5.18 -35.25 4.94
N ARG A 4 6.51 -35.35 4.89
CA ARG A 4 7.42 -34.21 4.97
C ARG A 4 7.37 -33.45 3.65
N THR A 5 6.35 -32.64 3.46
CA THR A 5 6.29 -31.69 2.35
C THR A 5 7.20 -30.50 2.64
N ILE A 6 8.36 -30.50 2.00
CA ILE A 6 9.23 -29.34 1.89
C ILE A 6 8.44 -28.21 1.23
N LYS A 7 7.96 -27.20 2.00
CA LYS A 7 7.69 -25.80 1.58
C LYS A 7 6.95 -25.02 2.70
N HIS A 8 7.63 -24.72 3.80
CA HIS A 8 7.15 -23.71 4.77
C HIS A 8 8.33 -22.91 5.30
N ARG A 9 8.83 -21.95 4.51
CA ARG A 9 9.84 -20.97 4.94
C ARG A 9 9.23 -19.63 5.38
N VAL A 10 7.91 -19.53 5.41
CA VAL A 10 7.22 -18.30 5.84
C VAL A 10 6.43 -18.61 7.10
N SER A 11 6.88 -18.07 8.23
CA SER A 11 6.08 -18.09 9.46
C SER A 11 5.00 -17.01 9.39
N VAL A 12 3.86 -17.29 10.01
CA VAL A 12 2.84 -16.26 10.29
C VAL A 12 3.45 -15.10 11.09
N GLU A 13 4.41 -15.39 11.97
CA GLU A 13 5.10 -14.39 12.79
C GLU A 13 5.91 -13.42 11.94
N ASP A 14 6.59 -13.91 10.89
CA ASP A 14 7.34 -13.06 9.95
C ASP A 14 6.40 -12.11 9.21
N ILE A 15 5.25 -12.63 8.75
CA ILE A 15 4.22 -11.84 8.07
C ILE A 15 3.69 -10.74 9.00
N VAL A 16 3.37 -11.08 10.26
CA VAL A 16 2.85 -10.12 11.24
C VAL A 16 3.92 -9.07 11.58
N THR A 17 5.19 -9.46 11.71
CA THR A 17 6.29 -8.55 12.02
C THR A 17 6.49 -7.53 10.91
N LEU A 18 6.62 -7.99 9.65
CA LEU A 18 6.78 -7.10 8.50
C LEU A 18 5.53 -6.25 8.25
N TRP A 19 4.33 -6.79 8.52
CA TRP A 19 3.10 -6.01 8.46
C TRP A 19 3.05 -4.90 9.52
N ARG A 20 3.54 -5.15 10.74
CA ARG A 20 3.65 -4.14 11.80
C ARG A 20 4.64 -3.03 11.47
N GLU A 21 5.67 -3.33 10.68
CA GLU A 21 6.59 -2.33 10.12
C GLU A 21 5.94 -1.46 9.02
N GLY A 22 4.68 -1.72 8.65
CA GLY A 22 3.95 -0.93 7.66
C GLY A 22 4.16 -1.37 6.21
N LEU A 23 4.87 -2.49 5.97
CA LEU A 23 5.11 -2.99 4.63
C LEU A 23 3.81 -3.47 3.97
N THR A 24 3.71 -3.25 2.66
CA THR A 24 2.58 -3.74 1.84
C THR A 24 2.67 -5.24 1.60
N ASP A 25 1.54 -5.88 1.27
CA ASP A 25 1.49 -7.32 0.93
C ASP A 25 2.55 -7.71 -0.12
N ARG A 26 2.86 -6.81 -1.06
CA ARG A 26 3.87 -7.02 -2.10
C ARG A 26 5.29 -6.99 -1.55
N GLU A 27 5.63 -6.01 -0.72
CA GLU A 27 6.96 -5.90 -0.11
C GLU A 27 7.25 -7.06 0.84
N ILE A 28 6.24 -7.45 1.63
CA ILE A 28 6.34 -8.64 2.50
C ILE A 28 6.61 -9.88 1.63
N ALA A 29 5.89 -10.02 0.52
CA ALA A 29 6.05 -11.15 -0.39
C ALA A 29 7.43 -11.17 -1.07
N GLU A 30 7.93 -10.02 -1.51
CA GLU A 30 9.27 -9.88 -2.08
C GLU A 30 10.34 -10.24 -1.05
N ARG A 31 10.21 -9.76 0.20
CA ARG A 31 11.17 -10.02 1.28
C ARG A 31 11.19 -11.48 1.74
N LEU A 32 10.03 -12.14 1.69
CA LEU A 32 9.87 -13.55 2.04
C LEU A 32 9.99 -14.48 0.81
N ALA A 33 10.28 -13.94 -0.37
CA ALA A 33 10.38 -14.66 -1.64
C ALA A 33 9.15 -15.56 -1.94
N VAL A 34 7.95 -15.05 -1.66
CA VAL A 34 6.67 -15.72 -1.93
C VAL A 34 5.79 -14.91 -2.87
N ASN A 35 4.71 -15.52 -3.33
CA ASN A 35 3.71 -14.80 -4.11
C ASN A 35 2.91 -13.83 -3.20
N PRO A 36 2.62 -12.60 -3.63
CA PRO A 36 1.75 -11.67 -2.90
C PRO A 36 0.39 -12.24 -2.51
N SER A 37 -0.14 -13.19 -3.30
CA SER A 37 -1.39 -13.90 -3.01
C SER A 37 -1.31 -14.72 -1.73
N THR A 38 -0.14 -15.28 -1.40
CA THR A 38 0.11 -16.01 -0.15
C THR A 38 0.01 -15.07 1.04
N ILE A 39 0.63 -13.89 0.96
CA ILE A 39 0.55 -12.87 2.03
C ILE A 39 -0.89 -12.37 2.19
N ASN A 40 -1.58 -12.12 1.08
CA ASN A 40 -2.98 -11.69 1.11
C ASN A 40 -3.89 -12.73 1.80
N TYR A 41 -3.69 -14.02 1.49
CA TYR A 41 -4.41 -15.12 2.14
C TYR A 41 -4.20 -15.11 3.67
N TRP A 42 -2.94 -15.07 4.12
CA TRP A 42 -2.61 -15.07 5.55
C TRP A 42 -3.09 -13.80 6.26
N ARG A 43 -2.89 -12.63 5.65
CA ARG A 43 -3.38 -11.35 6.18
C ARG A 43 -4.89 -11.37 6.40
N ARG A 44 -5.67 -11.89 5.43
CA ARG A 44 -7.12 -12.03 5.55
C ARG A 44 -7.52 -13.04 6.62
N LYS A 45 -6.82 -14.17 6.71
CA LYS A 45 -7.06 -15.20 7.75
C LYS A 45 -6.81 -14.65 9.15
N LEU A 46 -5.83 -13.75 9.30
CA LEU A 46 -5.48 -13.06 10.55
C LEU A 46 -6.31 -11.78 10.79
N LYS A 47 -7.25 -11.44 9.89
CA LYS A 47 -8.08 -10.22 9.94
C LYS A 47 -7.26 -8.92 10.01
N LEU A 48 -6.04 -8.91 9.50
CA LEU A 48 -5.20 -7.72 9.43
C LEU A 48 -5.63 -6.85 8.24
N PRO A 49 -5.75 -5.52 8.38
CA PRO A 49 -6.03 -4.65 7.24
C PRO A 49 -4.85 -4.58 6.28
N ALA A 50 -5.10 -4.31 5.00
CA ALA A 50 -4.03 -4.17 4.02
C ALA A 50 -3.26 -2.87 4.27
N ASN A 51 -1.93 -2.97 4.42
CA ASN A 51 -1.07 -1.80 4.33
C ASN A 51 -1.05 -1.34 2.88
N ARG A 52 -1.43 -0.09 2.64
CA ARG A 52 -1.42 0.54 1.33
C ARG A 52 -0.43 1.69 1.38
N LYS A 53 0.50 1.71 0.42
CA LYS A 53 1.29 2.92 0.19
C LYS A 53 0.40 3.97 -0.45
N ASN A 54 0.33 5.12 0.21
CA ASN A 54 -0.14 6.34 -0.42
C ASN A 54 1.01 6.83 -1.31
N LEU A 55 0.76 6.87 -2.63
CA LEU A 55 1.73 7.33 -3.62
C LEU A 55 1.89 8.86 -3.59
N ILE A 56 0.86 9.55 -3.13
CA ILE A 56 0.85 11.01 -3.00
C ILE A 56 0.77 11.32 -1.51
N SER A 57 1.77 12.01 -0.98
CA SER A 57 1.76 12.49 0.41
C SER A 57 0.73 13.61 0.59
N LYS A 58 0.20 13.75 1.81
CA LYS A 58 -0.77 14.81 2.11
C LYS A 58 -0.12 16.19 1.96
N GLU A 59 1.11 16.31 2.43
CA GLU A 59 1.89 17.54 2.49
C GLU A 59 2.21 18.05 1.08
N GLU A 60 2.62 17.16 0.18
CA GLU A 60 2.91 17.50 -1.21
C GLU A 60 1.64 17.94 -1.96
N LEU A 61 0.53 17.22 -1.76
CA LEU A 61 -0.74 17.57 -2.38
C LEU A 61 -1.23 18.93 -1.87
N GLN A 62 -1.22 19.15 -0.56
CA GLN A 62 -1.62 20.43 0.05
C GLN A 62 -0.78 21.60 -0.48
N LYS A 63 0.56 21.44 -0.54
CA LYS A 63 1.46 22.47 -1.06
C LYS A 63 1.15 22.88 -2.49
N LEU A 64 0.69 21.95 -3.34
CA LEU A 64 0.31 22.26 -4.71
C LEU A 64 -1.07 22.91 -4.79
N VAL A 65 -2.00 22.49 -3.94
CA VAL A 65 -3.33 23.11 -3.82
C VAL A 65 -3.24 24.55 -3.31
N ASP A 66 -2.40 24.81 -2.30
CA ASP A 66 -2.18 26.16 -1.73
C ASP A 66 -1.61 27.14 -2.77
N LYS A 67 -0.95 26.64 -3.83
CA LYS A 67 -0.51 27.45 -4.98
C LYS A 67 -1.65 27.81 -5.95
N GLY A 68 -2.88 27.37 -5.69
CA GLY A 68 -4.05 27.57 -6.55
C GLY A 68 -4.04 26.72 -7.82
N TYR A 69 -3.41 25.54 -7.79
CA TYR A 69 -3.32 24.70 -8.98
C TYR A 69 -4.64 23.95 -9.23
N SER A 70 -5.15 24.03 -10.47
CA SER A 70 -6.30 23.23 -10.89
C SER A 70 -6.00 21.73 -10.90
N LEU A 71 -7.02 20.89 -10.78
CA LEU A 71 -6.91 19.42 -10.85
C LEU A 71 -6.07 18.92 -12.04
N ARG A 72 -6.21 19.59 -13.20
CA ARG A 72 -5.46 19.23 -14.42
C ARG A 72 -3.97 19.52 -14.29
N ARG A 73 -3.61 20.58 -13.56
CA ARG A 73 -2.21 20.93 -13.28
C ARG A 73 -1.63 20.02 -12.21
N LEU A 74 -2.38 19.75 -11.12
CA LEU A 74 -1.98 18.77 -10.09
C LEU A 74 -1.65 17.40 -10.70
N ALA A 75 -2.52 16.90 -11.59
CA ALA A 75 -2.32 15.65 -12.30
C ALA A 75 -1.00 15.61 -13.10
N ARG A 76 -0.65 16.70 -13.77
CA ARG A 76 0.61 16.80 -14.53
C ARG A 76 1.83 16.88 -13.61
N GLU A 77 1.77 17.71 -12.57
CA GLU A 77 2.88 17.90 -11.64
C GLU A 77 3.20 16.63 -10.84
N LEU A 78 2.16 15.89 -10.44
CA LEU A 78 2.29 14.65 -9.68
C LEU A 78 2.37 13.40 -10.59
N ASN A 79 2.38 13.58 -11.92
CA ASN A 79 2.37 12.50 -12.90
C ASN A 79 1.33 11.40 -12.62
N HIS A 80 0.12 11.83 -12.28
CA HIS A 80 -0.99 10.96 -11.88
C HIS A 80 -2.28 11.39 -12.56
N ASP A 81 -3.17 10.44 -12.86
CA ASP A 81 -4.49 10.74 -13.39
C ASP A 81 -5.32 11.63 -12.46
N ILE A 82 -6.19 12.46 -13.05
CA ILE A 82 -7.12 13.33 -12.32
C ILE A 82 -7.99 12.54 -11.33
N SER A 83 -8.39 11.31 -11.70
CA SER A 83 -9.15 10.41 -10.81
C SER A 83 -8.34 10.02 -9.57
N THR A 84 -7.04 9.77 -9.72
CA THR A 84 -6.11 9.53 -8.62
C THR A 84 -6.02 10.77 -7.74
N ILE A 85 -5.82 11.95 -8.32
CA ILE A 85 -5.78 13.22 -7.56
C ILE A 85 -7.06 13.41 -6.75
N LYS A 86 -8.24 13.27 -7.37
CA LYS A 86 -9.54 13.39 -6.68
C LYS A 86 -9.67 12.40 -5.52
N ARG A 87 -9.24 11.16 -5.72
CA ARG A 87 -9.24 10.16 -4.64
C ARG A 87 -8.38 10.61 -3.46
N TYR A 88 -7.18 11.15 -3.70
CA TYR A 88 -6.29 11.62 -2.63
C TYR A 88 -6.81 12.91 -1.97
N LEU A 89 -7.40 13.83 -2.73
CA LEU A 89 -8.06 15.02 -2.17
C LEU A 89 -9.17 14.63 -1.20
N ASN A 90 -10.05 13.69 -1.61
CA ASN A 90 -11.10 13.16 -0.74
C ASN A 90 -10.54 12.39 0.46
N LEU A 91 -9.49 11.59 0.26
CA LEU A 91 -8.83 10.83 1.32
C LEU A 91 -8.25 11.74 2.41
N TYR A 92 -7.71 12.89 2.02
CA TYR A 92 -7.07 13.84 2.93
C TYR A 92 -7.98 14.99 3.37
N GLY A 93 -9.17 15.12 2.80
CA GLY A 93 -10.12 16.21 3.07
C GLY A 93 -9.62 17.56 2.57
N ILE A 94 -8.96 17.61 1.41
CA ILE A 94 -8.37 18.82 0.81
C ILE A 94 -9.28 19.31 -0.32
N GLU A 95 -9.65 20.60 -0.28
CA GLU A 95 -10.44 21.25 -1.31
C GLU A 95 -9.55 22.06 -2.27
N VAL A 96 -9.90 22.08 -3.55
CA VAL A 96 -9.14 22.72 -4.65
C VAL A 96 -9.93 23.87 -5.24
#